data_AF-A0A522NCS2-F1
#
_entry.id   AF-A0A522NCS2-F1
#
_cell.length_a   1.000
_cell.length_b   1.000
_cell.length_c   1.000
_cell.angle_alpha   90.00
_cell.angle_beta   90.00
_cell.angle_gamma   90.00
#
_symmetry.space_group_name_H-M   'P 1'
#
loop_
_entity.id
_entity.type
_entity.pdbx_description
1 polymer ?
#
loop_
_entity_poly.entity_id
_entity_poly.type
_entity_poly.pdbx_seq_one_letter_code
_entity_poly.pdbx_strand_id
1 'polypeptide(L)'
;MSDVAVGRVEQRLEALRSDALHAYDPAYRPLDGRAATPVGEPSPQANLQAPLTCHAPAGTFLVLAAADGSRSYVRDAALSLRNGHVVDGDGLALLGYPRGAAAGVVERLRIPGRDGLLARAVALRIERDGSLSYARRTFDTQGRESTQWLCAGRLALAAFDGGIARVAAPGEQSLPLLDPRAQGGRVDLPRALERLQEAYLQLDALRAARTAQDAGERTALGMVK
;
A
#
# COMPACT_ATOMS: atom_id res chain seq x y z
N MET A 1 36.12 -11.46 -8.01
CA MET A 1 35.10 -11.02 -7.04
C MET A 1 34.17 -9.92 -7.59
N SER A 2 34.59 -9.13 -8.59
CA SER A 2 33.80 -8.05 -9.20
C SER A 2 32.60 -8.51 -10.05
N ASP A 3 32.71 -9.57 -10.85
CA ASP A 3 31.59 -10.06 -11.69
C ASP A 3 30.37 -10.50 -10.89
N VAL A 4 30.59 -11.11 -9.71
CA VAL A 4 29.52 -11.49 -8.78
C VAL A 4 28.85 -10.25 -8.14
N ALA A 5 29.56 -9.13 -8.05
CA ALA A 5 29.01 -7.87 -7.55
C ALA A 5 28.20 -7.14 -8.64
N VAL A 6 28.68 -7.12 -9.88
CA VAL A 6 27.93 -6.56 -11.03
C VAL A 6 26.63 -7.33 -11.25
N GLY A 7 26.68 -8.66 -11.29
CA GLY A 7 25.48 -9.48 -11.48
C GLY A 7 24.42 -9.30 -10.39
N ARG A 8 24.83 -9.06 -9.13
CA ARG A 8 23.91 -8.74 -8.03
C ARG A 8 23.25 -7.37 -8.18
N VAL A 9 23.98 -6.38 -8.70
CA VAL A 9 23.43 -5.03 -8.95
C VAL A 9 22.47 -5.06 -10.13
N GLU A 10 22.78 -5.81 -11.19
CA GLU A 10 21.88 -5.98 -12.35
C GLU A 10 20.58 -6.70 -11.98
N GLN A 11 20.65 -7.77 -11.18
CA GLN A 11 19.45 -8.44 -10.65
C GLN A 11 18.59 -7.51 -9.80
N ARG A 12 19.22 -6.68 -8.96
CA ARG A 12 18.52 -5.70 -8.14
C ARG A 12 17.87 -4.60 -9.00
N LEU A 13 18.55 -4.17 -10.06
CA LEU A 13 18.05 -3.16 -10.97
C LEU A 13 16.80 -3.64 -11.72
N GLU A 14 16.81 -4.89 -12.18
CA GLU A 14 15.65 -5.49 -12.84
C GLU A 14 14.47 -5.67 -11.88
N ALA A 15 14.73 -6.05 -10.62
CA ALA A 15 13.69 -6.10 -9.59
C ALA A 15 13.05 -4.72 -9.35
N LEU A 16 13.87 -3.67 -9.16
CA LEU A 16 13.38 -2.29 -8.98
C LEU A 16 12.62 -1.77 -10.21
N ARG A 17 13.05 -2.15 -11.42
CA ARG A 17 12.35 -1.79 -12.65
C ARG A 17 10.99 -2.47 -12.76
N SER A 18 10.92 -3.76 -12.43
CA SER A 18 9.67 -4.51 -12.36
C SER A 18 8.72 -3.89 -11.33
N ASP A 19 9.23 -3.54 -10.15
CA ASP A 19 8.47 -2.88 -9.09
C ASP A 19 7.89 -1.54 -9.54
N ALA A 20 8.68 -0.72 -10.26
CA ALA A 20 8.21 0.56 -10.78
C ALA A 20 7.15 0.41 -11.87
N LEU A 21 7.29 -0.57 -12.77
CA LEU A 21 6.33 -0.83 -13.85
C LEU A 21 4.97 -1.32 -13.32
N HIS A 22 4.97 -2.07 -12.22
CA HIS A 22 3.77 -2.62 -11.60
C HIS A 22 3.33 -1.82 -10.37
N ALA A 23 3.78 -0.59 -10.22
CA ALA A 23 3.48 0.24 -9.05
C ALA A 23 1.97 0.49 -8.84
N TYR A 24 1.16 0.31 -9.89
CA TYR A 24 -0.29 0.45 -9.87
C TYR A 24 -1.04 -0.88 -10.06
N ASP A 25 -0.34 -2.02 -10.13
CA ASP A 25 -0.98 -3.33 -10.22
C ASP A 25 -1.34 -3.82 -8.80
N PRO A 26 -2.64 -3.99 -8.50
CA PRO A 26 -3.10 -4.36 -7.16
C PRO A 26 -2.76 -5.80 -6.76
N ALA A 27 -2.43 -6.68 -7.71
CA ALA A 27 -2.05 -8.06 -7.44
C ALA A 27 -0.52 -8.25 -7.36
N TYR A 28 0.25 -7.23 -7.74
CA TYR A 28 1.70 -7.32 -7.83
C TYR A 28 2.36 -7.21 -6.46
N ARG A 29 3.34 -8.08 -6.21
CA ARG A 29 4.16 -8.07 -4.99
C ARG A 29 5.56 -7.54 -5.31
N PRO A 30 6.04 -6.50 -4.60
CA PRO A 30 7.37 -5.97 -4.81
C PRO A 30 8.44 -7.05 -4.63
N LEU A 31 9.35 -7.12 -5.60
CA LEU A 31 10.50 -8.03 -5.60
C LEU A 31 11.64 -7.46 -4.75
N ASP A 32 11.81 -6.13 -4.67
CA ASP A 32 12.72 -5.48 -3.72
C ASP A 32 11.96 -5.04 -2.46
N GLY A 33 12.30 -5.63 -1.32
CA GLY A 33 11.70 -5.29 -0.01
C GLY A 33 11.94 -3.84 0.42
N ARG A 34 12.82 -3.09 -0.25
CA ARG A 34 13.04 -1.65 -0.02
C ARG A 34 12.09 -0.76 -0.83
N ALA A 35 11.53 -1.28 -1.93
CA ALA A 35 10.49 -0.64 -2.71
C ALA A 35 9.10 -0.87 -2.11
N ALA A 36 8.96 -1.89 -1.27
CA ALA A 36 7.80 -2.08 -0.41
C ALA A 36 7.68 -0.90 0.57
N THR A 37 6.54 -0.22 0.56
CA THR A 37 6.24 0.78 1.58
C THR A 37 6.08 0.05 2.92
N PRO A 38 6.88 0.34 3.96
CA PRO A 38 6.61 -0.19 5.29
C PRO A 38 5.22 0.29 5.72
N VAL A 39 4.43 -0.62 6.30
CA VAL A 39 3.12 -0.29 6.87
C VAL A 39 3.33 0.77 7.95
N GLY A 40 3.13 2.05 7.63
CA GLY A 40 3.15 3.12 8.64
C GLY A 40 3.71 4.48 8.24
N GLU A 41 4.56 4.60 7.21
CA GLU A 41 5.10 5.91 6.81
C GLU A 41 4.46 6.38 5.50
N PRO A 42 3.48 7.30 5.55
CA PRO A 42 2.97 7.91 4.34
C PRO A 42 4.03 8.85 3.77
N SER A 43 4.49 8.60 2.55
CA SER A 43 5.20 9.62 1.78
C SER A 43 4.28 10.84 1.60
N PRO A 44 4.79 12.08 1.79
CA PRO A 44 4.01 13.32 1.71
C PRO A 44 3.41 13.58 0.31
N GLN A 45 3.81 12.79 -0.70
CA GLN A 45 3.34 12.87 -2.09
C GLN A 45 2.55 11.62 -2.55
N ALA A 46 2.65 10.48 -1.86
CA ALA A 46 2.25 9.18 -2.45
C ALA A 46 0.75 8.85 -2.41
N ASN A 47 -0.09 9.57 -1.66
CA ASN A 47 -1.30 8.92 -1.14
C ASN A 47 -2.66 9.48 -1.62
N LEU A 48 -2.71 10.44 -2.55
CA LEU A 48 -3.99 10.89 -3.11
C LEU A 48 -4.49 10.07 -4.31
N GLN A 49 -3.69 9.16 -4.88
CA GLN A 49 -4.05 8.50 -6.16
C GLN A 49 -4.01 6.97 -6.16
N ALA A 50 -3.21 6.32 -5.30
CA ALA A 50 -3.15 4.86 -5.28
C ALA A 50 -4.21 4.27 -4.33
N PRO A 51 -5.16 3.44 -4.83
CA PRO A 51 -6.16 2.80 -3.99
C PRO A 51 -5.51 1.85 -2.98
N LEU A 52 -6.07 1.79 -1.78
CA LEU A 52 -5.68 0.84 -0.74
C LEU A 52 -6.30 -0.52 -1.08
N THR A 53 -5.48 -1.50 -1.46
CA THR A 53 -5.97 -2.86 -1.68
C THR A 53 -6.33 -3.52 -0.35
N CYS A 54 -7.48 -4.19 -0.31
CA CYS A 54 -7.93 -4.95 0.85
C CYS A 54 -8.45 -6.31 0.39
N HIS A 55 -7.88 -7.38 0.96
CA HIS A 55 -8.27 -8.76 0.71
C HIS A 55 -8.97 -9.32 1.95
N ALA A 56 -10.18 -9.88 1.77
CA ALA A 56 -10.92 -10.55 2.83
C ALA A 56 -10.28 -11.91 3.15
N PRO A 57 -10.16 -12.31 4.42
CA PRO A 57 -9.61 -13.62 4.75
C PRO A 57 -10.43 -14.77 4.13
N ALA A 58 -9.81 -15.95 4.03
CA ALA A 58 -10.47 -17.15 3.52
C ALA A 58 -11.81 -17.41 4.23
N GLY A 59 -12.83 -17.80 3.46
CA GLY A 59 -14.19 -17.99 3.97
C GLY A 59 -14.99 -16.70 4.26
N THR A 60 -14.40 -15.52 4.14
CA THR A 60 -15.09 -14.22 4.38
C THR A 60 -15.07 -13.27 3.18
N PHE A 61 -15.93 -12.26 3.20
CA PHE A 61 -16.09 -11.26 2.15
C PHE A 61 -16.17 -9.85 2.76
N LEU A 62 -15.63 -8.86 2.05
CA LEU A 62 -15.90 -7.46 2.32
C LEU A 62 -17.35 -7.15 1.96
N VAL A 63 -17.97 -6.25 2.72
CA VAL A 63 -19.37 -5.86 2.51
C VAL A 63 -19.44 -4.46 1.90
N LEU A 64 -20.09 -4.35 0.76
CA LEU A 64 -20.28 -3.12 0.00
C LEU A 64 -21.78 -2.78 -0.10
N ALA A 65 -22.12 -1.51 -0.24
CA ALA A 65 -23.46 -1.06 -0.55
C ALA A 65 -23.69 -1.10 -2.06
N ALA A 66 -24.63 -1.93 -2.51
CA ALA A 66 -25.08 -1.93 -3.88
C ALA A 66 -25.99 -0.73 -4.18
N ALA A 67 -26.15 -0.40 -5.46
CA ALA A 67 -26.94 0.76 -5.90
C ALA A 67 -28.44 0.66 -5.57
N ASP A 68 -28.97 -0.57 -5.48
CA ASP A 68 -30.35 -0.90 -5.11
C ASP A 68 -30.61 -0.85 -3.59
N GLY A 69 -29.60 -0.51 -2.79
CA GLY A 69 -29.67 -0.51 -1.32
C GLY A 69 -29.43 -1.89 -0.70
N SER A 70 -29.19 -2.93 -1.50
CA SER A 70 -28.77 -4.25 -1.01
C SER A 70 -27.27 -4.26 -0.66
N ARG A 71 -26.79 -5.42 -0.20
CA ARG A 71 -25.38 -5.65 0.13
C ARG A 71 -24.73 -6.46 -0.99
N SER A 72 -23.59 -5.97 -1.47
CA SER A 72 -22.67 -6.71 -2.34
C SER A 72 -21.52 -7.26 -1.51
N TYR A 73 -20.96 -8.40 -1.94
CA TYR A 73 -19.94 -9.15 -1.22
C TYR A 73 -18.77 -9.46 -2.15
N VAL A 74 -17.58 -8.97 -1.82
CA VAL A 74 -16.38 -9.16 -2.64
C VAL A 74 -15.25 -9.74 -1.81
N ARG A 75 -14.36 -10.50 -2.45
CA ARG A 75 -13.14 -10.98 -1.79
C ARG A 75 -12.12 -9.85 -1.67
N ASP A 76 -11.94 -9.12 -2.76
CA ASP A 76 -10.89 -8.12 -2.90
C ASP A 76 -11.50 -6.79 -3.34
N ALA A 77 -10.98 -5.70 -2.79
CA ALA A 77 -11.38 -4.36 -3.17
C ALA A 77 -10.19 -3.41 -3.19
N ALA A 78 -10.13 -2.60 -4.26
CA ALA A 78 -9.24 -1.45 -4.34
C ALA A 78 -9.96 -0.23 -3.76
N LEU A 79 -9.62 0.16 -2.53
CA LEU A 79 -10.35 1.16 -1.76
C LEU A 79 -9.80 2.57 -2.00
N SER A 80 -10.69 3.50 -2.35
CA SER A 80 -10.38 4.92 -2.53
C SER A 80 -11.35 5.79 -1.74
N LEU A 81 -11.00 7.07 -1.55
CA LEU A 81 -11.90 8.04 -0.93
C LEU A 81 -12.59 8.86 -2.02
N ARG A 82 -13.92 8.86 -2.04
CA ARG A 82 -14.73 9.73 -2.92
C ARG A 82 -15.83 10.39 -2.11
N ASN A 83 -15.91 11.72 -2.17
CA ASN A 83 -16.91 12.53 -1.44
C ASN A 83 -16.98 12.19 0.07
N GLY A 84 -15.82 11.93 0.69
CA GLY A 84 -15.73 11.54 2.10
C GLY A 84 -16.16 10.10 2.39
N HIS A 85 -16.55 9.30 1.39
CA HIS A 85 -16.87 7.89 1.53
C HIS A 85 -15.71 7.02 1.07
N VAL A 86 -15.54 5.88 1.74
CA VAL A 86 -14.61 4.85 1.31
C VAL A 86 -15.35 3.99 0.29
N VAL A 87 -14.84 3.92 -0.93
CA VAL A 87 -15.46 3.21 -2.05
C VAL A 87 -14.48 2.25 -2.69
N ASP A 88 -14.98 1.21 -3.35
CA ASP A 88 -14.14 0.32 -4.16
C ASP A 88 -13.82 0.92 -5.55
N GLY A 89 -13.20 0.11 -6.42
CA GLY A 89 -12.86 0.50 -7.79
C GLY A 89 -14.08 0.86 -8.65
N ASP A 90 -15.19 0.16 -8.41
CA ASP A 90 -16.48 0.37 -9.10
C ASP A 90 -17.29 1.54 -8.51
N GLY A 91 -16.82 2.12 -7.40
CA GLY A 91 -17.46 3.23 -6.70
C GLY A 91 -18.53 2.82 -5.70
N LEU A 92 -18.66 1.53 -5.38
CA LEU A 92 -19.56 1.02 -4.34
C LEU A 92 -19.02 1.36 -2.96
N ALA A 93 -19.90 1.84 -2.08
CA ALA A 93 -19.49 2.30 -0.76
C ALA A 93 -19.19 1.12 0.16
N LEU A 94 -18.03 1.15 0.80
CA LEU A 94 -17.63 0.18 1.80
C LEU A 94 -18.46 0.33 3.06
N LEU A 95 -18.97 -0.81 3.55
CA LEU A 95 -19.77 -0.87 4.75
C LEU A 95 -18.95 -1.30 5.96
N GLY A 96 -19.35 -0.83 7.13
CA GLY A 96 -18.67 -1.07 8.39
C GLY A 96 -19.40 -0.52 9.59
N TYR A 97 -18.66 -0.32 10.66
CA TYR A 97 -19.11 0.20 11.95
C TYR A 97 -18.39 1.52 12.23
N PRO A 98 -18.98 2.67 11.82
CA PRO A 98 -18.33 3.98 11.96
C PRO A 98 -17.99 4.35 13.40
N ARG A 99 -18.78 3.85 14.36
CA ARG A 99 -18.60 4.07 15.81
C ARG A 99 -17.74 3.00 16.49
N GLY A 100 -17.14 2.08 15.73
CA GLY A 100 -16.33 0.97 16.26
C GLY A 100 -17.12 -0.14 16.97
N ALA A 101 -18.38 0.09 17.33
CA ALA A 101 -19.25 -0.91 17.93
C ALA A 101 -19.77 -1.89 16.86
N ALA A 102 -19.20 -3.08 16.84
CA ALA A 102 -19.55 -4.16 15.92
C ALA A 102 -20.94 -4.81 16.18
N ALA A 103 -21.59 -4.45 17.30
CA ALA A 103 -23.01 -4.76 17.55
C ALA A 103 -23.98 -3.71 16.95
N GLY A 104 -23.45 -2.69 16.28
CA GLY A 104 -24.24 -1.63 15.66
C GLY A 104 -24.81 -2.00 14.28
N VAL A 105 -25.62 -1.11 13.72
CA VAL A 105 -26.06 -1.23 12.34
C VAL A 105 -24.85 -1.01 11.43
N VAL A 106 -24.70 -1.89 10.44
CA VAL A 106 -23.69 -1.76 9.40
C VAL A 106 -24.04 -0.56 8.52
N GLU A 107 -23.15 0.42 8.47
CA GLU A 107 -23.34 1.69 7.78
C GLU A 107 -22.17 1.99 6.84
N ARG A 108 -22.35 2.94 5.92
CA ARG A 108 -21.29 3.39 5.01
C ARG A 108 -20.15 4.02 5.81
N LEU A 109 -18.93 3.52 5.62
CA LEU A 109 -17.75 4.12 6.21
C LEU A 109 -17.50 5.48 5.55
N ARG A 110 -17.37 6.50 6.39
CA ARG A 110 -17.14 7.88 5.96
C ARG A 110 -16.10 8.55 6.84
N ILE A 111 -15.30 9.42 6.22
CA ILE A 111 -14.45 10.34 6.93
C ILE A 111 -15.31 11.52 7.41
N PRO A 112 -15.38 11.78 8.72
CA PRO A 112 -16.30 12.77 9.26
C PRO A 112 -15.91 14.21 8.91
N GLY A 113 -16.93 15.07 8.83
CA GLY A 113 -16.80 16.52 8.85
C GLY A 113 -16.01 17.12 7.68
N ARG A 114 -15.27 18.20 7.97
CA ARG A 114 -14.48 18.96 6.98
C ARG A 114 -13.38 18.14 6.33
N ASP A 115 -12.87 17.10 6.98
CA ASP A 115 -11.76 16.29 6.45
C ASP A 115 -12.19 15.48 5.22
N GLY A 116 -13.42 14.94 5.25
CA GLY A 116 -14.02 14.24 4.11
C GLY A 116 -14.41 15.17 2.97
N LEU A 117 -14.95 16.36 3.30
CA LEU A 117 -15.36 17.37 2.30
C LEU A 117 -14.18 18.03 1.58
N LEU A 118 -13.09 18.28 2.29
CA LEU A 118 -11.89 18.91 1.74
C LEU A 118 -10.91 17.89 1.16
N ALA A 119 -11.27 16.59 1.16
CA ALA A 119 -10.41 15.48 0.78
C ALA A 119 -8.99 15.58 1.38
N ARG A 120 -8.88 16.12 2.60
CA ARG A 120 -7.61 16.32 3.32
C ARG A 120 -7.05 15.02 3.90
N ALA A 121 -7.78 13.92 3.73
CA ALA A 121 -7.30 12.60 4.02
C ALA A 121 -6.17 12.26 3.05
N VAL A 122 -4.96 12.23 3.58
CA VAL A 122 -3.77 12.01 2.76
C VAL A 122 -3.60 10.54 2.51
N ALA A 123 -3.89 9.65 3.47
CA ALA A 123 -3.70 8.21 3.33
C ALA A 123 -4.77 7.43 4.11
N LEU A 124 -5.11 6.22 3.66
CA LEU A 124 -5.89 5.24 4.41
C LEU A 124 -4.99 4.13 4.93
N ARG A 125 -5.35 3.55 6.07
CA ARG A 125 -4.70 2.38 6.69
C ARG A 125 -5.77 1.48 7.29
N ILE A 126 -5.64 0.18 7.10
CA ILE A 126 -6.49 -0.81 7.74
C ILE A 126 -5.63 -1.65 8.69
N GLU A 127 -6.15 -1.87 9.89
CA GLU A 127 -5.54 -2.71 10.91
C GLU A 127 -6.07 -4.15 10.86
N ARG A 128 -5.39 -5.05 11.57
CA ARG A 128 -5.76 -6.48 11.68
C ARG A 128 -7.19 -6.69 12.18
N ASP A 129 -7.64 -5.84 13.09
CA ASP A 129 -8.98 -5.85 13.71
C ASP A 129 -10.07 -5.21 12.83
N GLY A 130 -9.70 -4.77 11.62
CA GLY A 130 -10.59 -4.05 10.71
C GLY A 130 -10.67 -2.56 10.95
N SER A 131 -9.92 -1.99 11.89
CA SER A 131 -9.93 -0.55 12.13
C SER A 131 -9.39 0.19 10.91
N LEU A 132 -10.23 1.01 10.31
CA LEU A 132 -9.88 1.88 9.20
C LEU A 132 -9.49 3.25 9.78
N SER A 133 -8.25 3.64 9.56
CA SER A 133 -7.72 4.95 9.94
C SER A 133 -7.33 5.76 8.71
N TYR A 134 -7.42 7.08 8.83
CA TYR A 134 -6.94 8.01 7.81
C TYR A 134 -5.90 8.98 8.39
N ALA A 135 -4.94 9.35 7.56
CA ALA A 135 -3.94 10.35 7.87
C ALA A 135 -4.47 11.75 7.56
N ARG A 136 -4.41 12.64 8.54
CA ARG A 136 -4.70 14.07 8.40
C ARG A 136 -3.42 14.86 8.57
N ARG A 137 -3.14 15.76 7.63
CA ARG A 137 -2.10 16.78 7.77
C ARG A 137 -2.55 17.89 8.70
N THR A 138 -1.72 18.21 9.67
CA THR A 138 -1.89 19.32 10.61
C THR A 138 -0.63 20.16 10.63
N PHE A 139 -0.80 21.48 10.66
CA PHE A 139 0.30 22.43 10.85
C PHE A 139 0.22 22.95 12.27
N ASP A 140 1.34 22.96 12.97
CA ASP A 140 1.43 23.64 14.26
C ASP A 140 1.52 25.17 14.08
N THR A 141 1.51 25.91 15.18
CA THR A 141 1.60 27.38 15.18
C THR A 141 2.95 27.92 14.68
N GLN A 142 3.96 27.05 14.53
CA GLN A 142 5.28 27.38 13.98
C GLN A 142 5.40 27.00 12.50
N GLY A 143 4.32 26.50 11.88
CA GLY A 143 4.32 26.05 10.49
C GLY A 143 4.95 24.68 10.27
N ARG A 144 5.28 23.93 11.34
CA ARG A 144 5.78 22.57 11.23
C ARG A 144 4.64 21.64 10.87
N GLU A 145 4.89 20.81 9.87
CA GLU A 145 3.95 19.80 9.43
C GLU A 145 3.99 18.57 10.34
N SER A 146 2.81 18.06 10.68
CA SER A 146 2.61 16.82 11.42
C SER A 146 1.48 16.01 10.78
N THR A 147 1.57 14.69 10.92
CA THR A 147 0.52 13.77 10.46
C THR A 147 -0.16 13.16 11.66
N GLN A 148 -1.48 13.31 11.74
CA GLN A 148 -2.32 12.68 12.75
C GLN A 148 -3.12 11.53 12.12
N TRP A 149 -3.09 10.35 12.75
CA TRP A 149 -3.94 9.22 12.36
C TRP A 149 -5.24 9.25 13.14
N LEU A 150 -6.37 9.23 12.42
CA LEU A 150 -7.71 9.30 12.98
C LEU A 150 -8.50 8.06 12.55
N CYS A 151 -9.19 7.42 13.48
CA CYS A 151 -10.02 6.26 13.19
C CYS A 151 -11.35 6.70 12.55
N ALA A 152 -11.67 6.17 11.38
CA ALA A 152 -12.94 6.37 10.68
C ALA A 152 -14.01 5.33 11.07
N GLY A 153 -13.59 4.20 11.64
CA GLY A 153 -14.47 3.10 12.05
C GLY A 153 -13.82 1.74 11.85
N ARG A 154 -14.63 0.68 11.88
CA ARG A 154 -14.18 -0.69 11.60
C ARG A 154 -14.90 -1.27 10.39
N LEU A 155 -14.20 -2.08 9.60
CA LEU A 155 -14.76 -2.78 8.45
C LEU A 155 -15.78 -3.83 8.88
N ALA A 156 -16.76 -4.09 8.03
CA ALA A 156 -17.63 -5.25 8.15
C ALA A 156 -17.13 -6.37 7.23
N LEU A 157 -17.08 -7.59 7.77
CA LEU A 157 -16.87 -8.82 7.02
C LEU A 157 -18.15 -9.66 7.08
N ALA A 158 -18.44 -10.35 5.99
CA ALA A 158 -19.49 -11.35 5.91
C ALA A 158 -18.88 -12.75 5.78
N ALA A 159 -19.42 -13.71 6.54
CA ALA A 159 -19.29 -15.12 6.26
C ALA A 159 -20.67 -15.69 5.93
N PHE A 160 -20.72 -16.73 5.09
CA PHE A 160 -21.98 -17.35 4.71
C PHE A 160 -22.09 -18.72 5.37
N ASP A 161 -23.21 -18.94 6.07
CA ASP A 161 -23.59 -20.23 6.63
C ASP A 161 -24.99 -20.57 6.13
N GLY A 162 -25.13 -21.69 5.41
CA GLY A 162 -26.41 -22.07 4.77
C GLY A 162 -26.99 -21.02 3.82
N GLY A 163 -26.16 -20.15 3.23
CA GLY A 163 -26.60 -19.05 2.36
C GLY A 163 -27.03 -17.76 3.09
N ILE A 164 -27.01 -17.76 4.43
CA ILE A 164 -27.30 -16.57 5.25
C ILE A 164 -25.99 -15.85 5.56
N ALA A 165 -25.93 -14.56 5.26
CA ALA A 165 -24.77 -13.73 5.55
C ALA A 165 -24.73 -13.35 7.04
N ARG A 166 -23.74 -13.87 7.77
CA ARG A 166 -23.37 -13.40 9.10
C ARG A 166 -22.35 -12.28 8.96
N VAL A 167 -22.72 -11.07 9.40
CA VAL A 167 -21.88 -9.88 9.27
C VAL A 167 -21.37 -9.45 10.64
N ALA A 168 -20.04 -9.30 10.79
CA ALA A 168 -19.39 -8.81 12.00
C ALA A 168 -18.07 -8.10 11.65
N ALA A 169 -17.41 -7.48 12.63
CA ALA A 169 -16.07 -6.93 12.41
C ALA A 169 -15.00 -8.06 12.40
N PRO A 170 -13.84 -7.85 11.78
CA PRO A 170 -12.72 -8.80 11.85
C PRO A 170 -12.32 -9.09 13.30
N GLY A 171 -12.08 -10.37 13.61
CA GLY A 171 -11.77 -10.83 14.96
C GLY A 171 -13.00 -11.06 15.86
N GLU A 172 -14.22 -10.81 15.38
CA GLU A 172 -15.45 -11.00 16.14
C GLU A 172 -16.35 -12.09 15.54
N GLN A 173 -17.21 -12.69 16.38
CA GLN A 173 -18.14 -13.76 15.97
C GLN A 173 -17.46 -14.87 15.16
N SER A 174 -16.23 -15.23 15.56
CA SER A 174 -15.36 -16.20 14.87
C SER A 174 -14.95 -15.80 13.45
N LEU A 175 -15.12 -14.53 13.06
CA LEU A 175 -14.55 -14.02 11.82
C LEU A 175 -13.03 -13.82 11.99
N PRO A 176 -12.22 -14.29 11.04
CA PRO A 176 -10.78 -14.10 11.06
C PRO A 176 -10.36 -12.62 11.06
N LEU A 177 -9.20 -12.35 11.65
CA LEU A 177 -8.52 -11.06 11.54
C LEU A 177 -8.04 -10.84 10.09
N LEU A 178 -7.92 -9.58 9.70
CA LEU A 178 -7.31 -9.21 8.43
C LEU A 178 -5.80 -9.44 8.45
N ASP A 179 -5.26 -9.74 7.28
CA ASP A 179 -3.81 -9.73 7.05
C ASP A 179 -3.39 -8.37 6.46
N PRO A 180 -2.77 -7.48 7.25
CA PRO A 180 -2.31 -6.17 6.77
C PRO A 180 -1.15 -6.29 5.79
N ARG A 181 -0.51 -7.47 5.66
CA ARG A 181 0.50 -7.73 4.62
C ARG A 181 -0.12 -8.09 3.28
N ALA A 182 -1.34 -8.63 3.28
CA ALA A 182 -2.14 -8.82 2.06
C ALA A 182 -2.77 -7.51 1.57
N GLN A 183 -2.76 -6.48 2.41
CA GLN A 183 -3.14 -5.11 2.07
C GLN A 183 -1.92 -4.40 1.47
N GLY A 184 -1.55 -4.85 0.28
CA GLY A 184 -0.33 -4.46 -0.41
C GLY A 184 -0.64 -4.12 -1.86
N GLY A 185 -0.35 -2.88 -2.22
CA GLY A 185 -0.41 -2.34 -3.58
C GLY A 185 0.23 -0.96 -3.61
N ARG A 186 1.20 -0.72 -2.72
CA ARG A 186 1.90 0.57 -2.62
C ARG A 186 3.39 0.31 -2.78
N VAL A 187 3.80 0.24 -4.03
CA VAL A 187 5.15 0.66 -4.40
C VAL A 187 5.15 2.17 -4.27
N ASP A 188 5.98 2.72 -3.39
CA ASP A 188 6.20 4.16 -3.30
C ASP A 188 6.96 4.59 -4.56
N LEU A 189 6.24 4.89 -5.65
CA LEU A 189 6.82 5.11 -6.98
C LEU A 189 7.94 6.16 -6.98
N PRO A 190 7.79 7.35 -6.35
CA PRO A 190 8.89 8.31 -6.23
C PRO A 190 10.13 7.69 -5.57
N ARG A 191 9.96 6.99 -4.46
CA ARG A 191 11.05 6.32 -3.74
C ARG A 191 11.65 5.15 -4.55
N ALA A 192 10.83 4.40 -5.26
CA ALA A 192 11.28 3.33 -6.14
C ALA A 192 12.10 3.87 -7.31
N LEU A 193 11.70 5.01 -7.91
CA LEU A 193 12.45 5.70 -8.95
C LEU A 193 13.77 6.29 -8.45
N GLU A 194 13.79 6.89 -7.25
CA GLU A 194 15.03 7.36 -6.61
C GLU A 194 16.01 6.20 -6.39
N ARG A 195 15.51 5.04 -5.92
CA ARG A 195 16.35 3.85 -5.72
C ARG A 195 16.80 3.22 -7.02
N LEU A 196 15.97 3.27 -8.06
CA LEU A 196 16.35 2.84 -9.40
C LEU A 196 17.50 3.72 -9.92
N GLN A 197 17.41 5.04 -9.76
CA GLN A 197 18.47 5.98 -10.12
C GLN A 197 19.77 5.71 -9.34
N GLU A 198 19.68 5.49 -8.02
CA GLU A 198 20.83 5.12 -7.19
C GLU A 198 21.50 3.81 -7.67
N ALA A 199 20.70 2.81 -8.03
CA ALA A 199 21.20 1.53 -8.53
C ALA A 199 21.93 1.69 -9.88
N TYR A 200 21.43 2.52 -10.80
CA TYR A 200 22.13 2.84 -12.05
C TYR A 200 23.50 3.50 -11.79
N LEU A 201 23.57 4.48 -10.88
CA LEU A 201 24.83 5.13 -10.52
C LEU A 201 25.85 4.15 -9.92
N GLN A 202 25.40 3.21 -9.09
CA GLN A 202 26.25 2.15 -8.53
C GLN A 202 26.79 1.21 -9.63
N LEU A 203 25.95 0.85 -10.60
CA LEU A 203 26.35 0.02 -11.73
C LEU A 203 27.41 0.71 -12.60
N ASP A 204 27.22 1.99 -12.90
CA ASP A 204 28.17 2.78 -13.67
C ASP A 204 29.51 2.92 -12.95
N ALA A 205 29.50 3.16 -11.63
CA ALA A 205 30.71 3.19 -10.82
C ALA A 205 31.47 1.86 -10.84
N LEU A 206 30.77 0.72 -10.78
CA LEU A 206 31.38 -0.60 -10.86
C LEU A 206 31.97 -0.88 -12.26
N ARG A 207 31.27 -0.45 -13.33
CA ARG A 207 31.78 -0.57 -14.70
C ARG A 207 33.03 0.29 -14.91
N ALA A 208 33.04 1.52 -14.39
CA ALA A 208 34.20 2.40 -14.43
C ALA A 208 35.39 1.86 -13.61
N ALA A 209 35.14 1.28 -12.44
CA ALA A 209 36.18 0.63 -11.64
C ALA A 209 36.79 -0.57 -12.38
N ARG A 210 35.96 -1.37 -13.08
CA ARG A 210 36.43 -2.47 -13.92
C ARG A 210 37.30 -1.98 -15.08
N THR A 211 36.86 -0.97 -15.83
CA THR A 211 37.66 -0.44 -16.94
C THR A 211 38.99 0.15 -16.47
N ALA A 212 39.01 0.80 -15.31
CA ALA A 212 40.24 1.28 -14.68
C ALA A 212 41.17 0.14 -14.25
N GLN A 213 40.61 -0.96 -13.69
CA GLN A 213 41.38 -2.15 -13.34
C GLN A 213 41.98 -2.81 -14.59
N ASP A 214 41.18 -3.02 -15.64
CA ASP A 214 41.64 -3.61 -16.90
C ASP A 214 42.74 -2.75 -17.56
N ALA A 215 42.65 -1.41 -17.45
CA ALA A 215 43.67 -0.49 -17.92
C ALA A 215 44.96 -0.55 -17.06
N GLY A 216 44.82 -0.69 -15.75
CA GLY A 216 45.93 -0.91 -14.81
C GLY A 216 46.67 -2.22 -15.07
N GLU A 217 45.94 -3.31 -15.30
CA GLU A 217 46.51 -4.62 -15.63
C GLU A 217 47.26 -4.56 -16.98
N ARG A 218 46.70 -3.89 -18.00
CA ARG A 218 47.36 -3.69 -19.30
C ARG A 218 48.63 -2.85 -19.21
N THR A 219 48.62 -1.80 -18.40
CA THR A 219 49.81 -0.94 -18.20
C THR A 219 50.89 -1.65 -17.40
N ALA A 220 50.53 -2.44 -16.38
CA ALA A 220 51.46 -3.30 -15.66
C ALA A 220 52.10 -4.37 -16.56
N LEU A 221 51.31 -5.03 -17.42
CA LEU A 221 51.82 -5.98 -18.42
C LEU A 221 52.73 -5.33 -19.47
N GLY A 222 52.52 -4.05 -19.78
CA GLY A 222 53.37 -3.27 -20.69
C GLY A 222 54.71 -2.83 -20.08
N MET A 223 54.82 -2.73 -18.75
CA MET A 223 56.04 -2.34 -18.04
C MET A 223 56.98 -3.52 -17.73
N VAL A 224 56.52 -4.77 -17.89
CA VAL A 224 57.29 -6.00 -17.65
C VAL A 224 57.85 -6.59 -18.96
N LYS A 225 57.76 -5.85 -20.07
CA LYS A 225 58.44 -6.15 -21.34
C LYS A 225 59.56 -5.15 -21.58
#